data_AF-A0A1A6G0I7-F1
#
_entry.id   AF-A0A1A6G0I7-F1
#
_cell.length_a   1.000
_cell.length_b   1.000
_cell.length_c   1.000
_cell.angle_alpha   90.00
_cell.angle_beta   90.00
_cell.angle_gamma   90.00
#
_symmetry.space_group_name_H-M   'P 1'
#
loop_
_entity.id
_entity.type
_entity.pdbx_description
1 polymer ?
#
loop_
_entity_poly.entity_id
_entity_poly.type
_entity_poly.pdbx_seq_one_letter_code
_entity_poly.pdbx_strand_id
1 'polypeptide(L)'
;MEYAQGKYTTVISIWAKTQKDVVNKTITGSHSLRLLHTLLTWPDILEPQFIYAVYLDDIHVKRYNSREEPPRMEHCAPWVDQEEPEYWENSTRNMPRLIDFCTDTLKEMLHIYNQSET
;
A
#
# COMPACT_ATOMS: atom_id res chain seq x y z
N MET A 1 -14.32 -18.70 5.41
CA MET A 1 -14.73 -17.37 4.92
C MET A 1 -14.82 -17.47 3.41
N GLU A 2 -15.99 -17.20 2.85
CA GLU A 2 -16.35 -17.39 1.45
C GLU A 2 -15.50 -16.53 0.50
N TYR A 3 -14.90 -17.18 -0.50
CA TYR A 3 -14.26 -16.51 -1.61
C TYR A 3 -15.33 -16.11 -2.62
N ALA A 4 -15.61 -14.82 -2.75
CA ALA A 4 -16.40 -14.31 -3.86
C ALA A 4 -15.61 -14.51 -5.17
N GLN A 5 -15.97 -15.54 -5.94
CA GLN A 5 -15.56 -15.71 -7.33
C GLN A 5 -16.16 -14.59 -8.17
N GLY A 6 -15.37 -13.56 -8.49
CA GLY A 6 -15.73 -12.56 -9.47
C GLY A 6 -14.86 -11.31 -9.42
N LYS A 7 -14.10 -11.09 -10.51
CA LYS A 7 -13.52 -9.80 -10.99
C LYS A 7 -12.10 -9.39 -10.59
N TYR A 8 -11.26 -10.27 -10.05
CA TYR A 8 -9.82 -9.97 -9.89
C TYR A 8 -9.02 -11.20 -10.31
N THR A 9 -8.08 -11.04 -11.25
CA THR A 9 -7.25 -12.17 -11.72
C THR A 9 -6.08 -12.40 -10.78
N THR A 10 -5.42 -11.32 -10.34
CA THR A 10 -4.30 -11.43 -9.40
C THR A 10 -4.29 -10.26 -8.42
N VAL A 11 -4.22 -10.57 -7.13
CA VAL A 11 -3.99 -9.61 -6.05
C VAL A 11 -2.66 -9.98 -5.43
N ILE A 12 -1.66 -9.10 -5.55
CA ILE A 12 -0.46 -9.21 -4.73
C ILE A 12 -0.60 -8.21 -3.59
N SER A 13 -0.55 -8.73 -2.37
CA SER A 13 -0.46 -7.93 -1.16
C SER A 13 0.90 -8.19 -0.50
N ILE A 14 1.79 -7.20 -0.53
CA ILE A 14 3.05 -7.25 0.20
C ILE A 14 2.83 -6.53 1.53
N TRP A 15 3.00 -7.28 2.61
CA TRP A 15 2.84 -6.78 3.97
C TRP A 15 4.22 -6.61 4.62
N ALA A 16 4.48 -5.44 5.18
CA ALA A 16 5.61 -5.23 6.08
C ALA A 16 5.08 -4.79 7.45
N LYS A 17 5.52 -5.46 8.52
CA LYS A 17 5.24 -5.06 9.90
C LYS A 17 6.54 -4.68 10.58
N THR A 18 6.62 -3.43 11.06
CA THR A 18 7.73 -2.96 11.87
C THR A 18 7.23 -2.71 13.28
N GLN A 19 7.80 -3.42 14.26
CA GLN A 19 7.49 -3.22 15.68
C GLN A 19 8.58 -2.32 16.28
N LYS A 20 8.18 -1.23 16.93
CA LYS A 20 9.10 -0.32 17.60
C LYS A 20 8.67 -0.19 19.05
N ASP A 21 9.51 -0.67 19.95
CA ASP A 21 9.30 -0.46 21.38
C ASP A 21 9.73 0.97 21.73
N VAL A 22 8.79 1.78 22.21
CA VAL A 22 9.07 3.13 22.68
C VAL A 22 9.13 3.09 24.20
N VAL A 23 10.33 3.16 24.77
CA VAL A 23 10.51 3.27 26.21
C VAL A 23 10.35 4.74 26.60
N ASN A 24 9.14 5.13 27.01
CA ASN A 24 8.91 6.36 27.76
C ASN A 24 8.62 6.01 29.23
N LYS A 25 9.20 6.79 30.16
CA LYS A 25 9.41 6.49 31.60
C LYS A 25 8.14 6.19 32.43
N THR A 26 6.96 6.10 31.83
CA THR A 26 5.69 5.93 32.55
C THR A 26 4.62 5.09 31.83
N ILE A 27 4.79 4.68 30.57
CA ILE A 27 3.84 3.80 29.87
C ILE A 27 4.63 2.81 29.00
N THR A 28 4.54 1.52 29.32
CA THR A 28 5.16 0.44 28.54
C THR A 28 4.11 -0.12 27.57
N GLY A 29 4.12 0.35 26.33
CA GLY A 29 3.28 -0.17 25.25
C GLY A 29 4.15 -0.50 24.04
N SER A 30 3.86 -1.62 23.36
CA SER A 30 4.49 -1.92 22.08
C SER A 30 3.61 -1.38 20.96
N HIS A 31 4.23 -0.67 20.01
CA HIS A 31 3.55 -0.10 18.85
C HIS A 31 3.93 -0.85 17.58
N SER A 32 2.99 -0.96 16.66
CA SER A 32 3.15 -1.65 15.39
C SER A 32 2.88 -0.74 14.21
N LEU A 33 3.80 -0.70 13.24
CA LEU A 33 3.60 -0.05 11.96
C LEU A 33 3.34 -1.13 10.91
N ARG A 34 2.23 -1.02 10.17
CA ARG A 34 1.86 -1.94 9.09
C ARG A 34 1.80 -1.18 7.78
N LEU A 35 2.53 -1.66 6.78
CA LEU A 35 2.49 -1.15 5.41
C LEU A 35 1.82 -2.20 4.51
N LEU A 36 0.87 -1.74 3.72
CA LEU A 36 0.18 -2.53 2.72
C LEU A 36 0.43 -1.93 1.33
N HIS A 37 0.99 -2.74 0.44
CA HIS A 37 1.03 -2.47 -1.00
C HIS A 37 0.11 -3.46 -1.70
N THR A 38 -0.88 -2.98 -2.43
CA THR A 38 -1.80 -3.81 -3.20
C THR A 38 -1.78 -3.39 -4.66
N LEU A 39 -1.43 -4.32 -5.53
CA LEU A 39 -1.58 -4.18 -6.98
C LEU A 39 -2.76 -5.03 -7.43
N LEU A 40 -3.76 -4.40 -8.02
CA LEU A 40 -4.95 -5.04 -8.56
C LEU A 40 -4.88 -5.01 -10.09
N THR A 41 -4.96 -6.18 -10.71
CA THR A 41 -5.00 -6.33 -12.17
C THR A 41 -6.35 -6.88 -12.63
N TRP A 42 -6.77 -6.44 -13.82
CA TRP A 42 -7.97 -6.92 -14.48
C TRP A 42 -7.64 -7.27 -15.93
N PRO A 43 -8.24 -8.34 -16.49
CA PRO A 43 -7.98 -8.73 -17.88
C PRO A 43 -8.42 -7.64 -18.88
N ASP A 44 -9.43 -6.85 -18.52
CA ASP A 44 -10.01 -5.84 -19.41
C ASP A 44 -9.43 -4.42 -19.20
N ILE A 45 -8.49 -4.25 -18.25
CA ILE A 45 -7.92 -2.93 -17.92
C ILE A 45 -6.41 -2.98 -18.04
N LEU A 46 -5.88 -2.20 -18.99
CA LEU A 46 -4.45 -2.12 -19.28
C LEU A 46 -3.63 -1.61 -18.09
N GLU A 47 -4.19 -0.66 -17.34
CA GLU A 47 -3.52 -0.05 -16.19
C GLU A 47 -3.96 -0.67 -14.86
N PRO A 48 -3.03 -1.25 -14.10
CA PRO A 48 -3.34 -1.81 -12.79
C PRO A 48 -3.66 -0.71 -11.78
N GLN A 49 -4.50 -1.02 -10.80
CA GLN A 49 -4.77 -0.12 -9.68
C GLN A 49 -3.78 -0.43 -8.57
N PHE A 50 -3.08 0.59 -8.11
CA PHE A 50 -2.20 0.51 -6.97
C PHE A 50 -2.82 1.20 -5.76
N ILE A 51 -2.83 0.50 -4.63
CA ILE A 51 -3.26 1.02 -3.34
C ILE A 51 -2.12 0.85 -2.35
N TYR A 52 -1.75 1.95 -1.69
CA TYR A 52 -0.83 1.94 -0.57
C TYR A 52 -1.54 2.43 0.69
N ALA A 53 -1.33 1.75 1.80
CA ALA A 53 -1.89 2.13 3.09
C ALA A 53 -0.89 1.89 4.22
N VAL A 54 -0.88 2.79 5.19
CA VAL A 54 -0.05 2.69 6.40
C VAL A 54 -0.91 2.78 7.64
N TYR A 55 -0.74 1.82 8.54
CA TYR A 55 -1.40 1.80 9.83
C TYR A 55 -0.37 1.89 10.96
N LEU A 56 -0.62 2.76 11.93
CA LEU A 56 0.06 2.77 13.23
C LEU A 56 -0.91 2.20 14.25
N ASP A 57 -0.57 1.03 14.79
CA ASP A 57 -1.49 0.15 15.50
C ASP A 57 -2.74 -0.08 14.64
N ASP A 58 -3.93 0.27 15.13
CA ASP A 58 -5.19 0.15 14.37
C ASP A 58 -5.62 1.47 13.72
N ILE A 59 -4.76 2.49 13.72
CA ILE A 59 -5.05 3.81 13.17
C ILE A 59 -4.53 3.89 11.73
N HIS A 60 -5.41 4.21 10.78
CA HIS A 60 -5.02 4.47 9.39
C HIS A 60 -4.32 5.84 9.30
N VAL A 61 -3.02 5.85 9.02
CA VAL A 61 -2.19 7.05 9.06
C VAL A 61 -2.17 7.77 7.73
N LYS A 62 -1.94 7.03 6.65
CA LYS A 62 -1.87 7.58 5.30
C LYS A 62 -2.23 6.54 4.25
N ARG A 63 -2.72 7.03 3.12
CA ARG A 63 -3.10 6.21 1.96
C ARG A 63 -2.72 6.87 0.65
N TYR A 64 -2.60 6.05 -0.39
CA TYR A 64 -2.49 6.47 -1.77
C TYR A 64 -3.30 5.52 -2.65
N ASN A 65 -3.99 6.06 -3.64
CA ASN A 65 -4.75 5.30 -4.61
C ASN A 65 -4.46 5.84 -6.02
N SER A 66 -3.90 5.00 -6.89
CA SER A 66 -3.50 5.42 -8.25
C SER A 66 -4.67 5.80 -9.15
N ARG A 67 -5.91 5.44 -8.77
CA ARG A 67 -7.14 5.79 -9.51
C ARG A 67 -7.80 7.09 -9.03
N GLU A 68 -7.25 7.76 -8.03
CA GLU A 68 -7.73 9.09 -7.67
C GLU A 68 -7.19 10.12 -8.68
N GLU A 69 -7.95 11.19 -8.95
CA GLU A 69 -7.58 12.24 -9.91
C GLU A 69 -7.52 13.61 -9.22
N PRO A 70 -6.32 14.22 -9.08
CA PRO A 70 -5.01 13.62 -9.30
C PRO A 70 -4.62 12.61 -8.20
N PRO A 71 -3.80 11.60 -8.50
CA PRO A 71 -3.38 10.64 -7.49
C PRO A 71 -2.39 11.31 -6.54
N ARG A 72 -2.68 11.22 -5.24
CA ARG A 72 -1.91 11.89 -4.19
C ARG A 72 -1.84 11.05 -2.92
N MET A 73 -0.80 11.27 -2.13
CA MET A 73 -0.73 10.75 -0.78
C MET A 73 -1.68 11.56 0.11
N GLU A 74 -2.54 10.88 0.85
CA GLU A 74 -3.48 11.49 1.77
C GLU A 74 -3.18 11.08 3.20
N HIS A 75 -3.31 12.02 4.13
CA HIS A 75 -3.33 11.75 5.55
C HIS A 75 -4.72 11.27 5.98
N CYS A 76 -4.77 10.28 6.87
CA CYS A 76 -6.01 9.64 7.32
C CYS A 76 -6.19 9.62 8.84
N ALA A 77 -5.20 10.11 9.58
CA ALA A 77 -5.22 10.03 11.03
C ALA A 77 -5.94 11.23 11.67
N PRO A 78 -6.40 11.11 12.92
CA PRO A 78 -7.13 12.20 13.59
C PRO A 78 -6.25 13.34 14.10
N TRP A 79 -4.92 13.22 14.06
CA TRP A 79 -4.01 14.31 14.43
C TRP A 79 -3.79 15.21 13.21
N VAL A 80 -3.98 16.53 13.36
CA VAL A 80 -3.74 17.54 12.30
C VAL A 80 -2.39 17.29 11.62
N ASP A 81 -2.34 17.45 10.29
CA ASP A 81 -1.12 17.35 9.48
C ASP A 81 0.01 18.19 10.10
N GLN A 82 0.91 17.51 10.82
CA GLN A 82 2.14 18.11 11.34
C GLN A 82 3.24 18.14 10.28
N GLU A 83 3.06 17.40 9.20
CA GLU A 83 4.02 17.28 8.11
C GLU A 83 3.82 18.41 7.10
N GLU A 84 4.92 18.96 6.59
CA GLU A 84 4.88 20.02 5.59
C GLU A 84 4.31 19.51 4.26
N PRO A 85 3.66 20.36 3.45
CA PRO A 85 3.15 19.97 2.12
C PRO A 85 4.20 19.27 1.24
N GLU A 86 5.48 19.67 1.36
CA GLU A 86 6.60 19.06 0.65
C GLU A 86 6.77 17.56 0.99
N TYR A 87 6.50 17.14 2.22
CA TYR A 87 6.54 15.73 2.62
C TYR A 87 5.52 14.90 1.83
N TRP A 88 4.29 15.42 1.68
CA TRP A 88 3.20 14.75 0.99
C TRP A 88 3.43 14.71 -0.53
N GLU A 89 3.92 15.80 -1.10
CA GLU A 89 4.31 15.86 -2.51
C GLU A 89 5.46 14.91 -2.82
N ASN A 90 6.51 14.89 -2.00
CA ASN A 90 7.63 13.97 -2.18
C ASN A 90 7.20 12.51 -2.00
N SER A 91 6.34 12.22 -1.02
CA SER A 91 5.75 10.89 -0.83
C SER A 91 4.95 10.45 -2.06
N THR A 92 4.17 11.36 -2.65
CA THR A 92 3.40 11.11 -3.88
C THR A 92 4.33 10.84 -5.07
N ARG A 93 5.38 11.64 -5.23
CA ARG A 93 6.36 11.52 -6.34
C ARG A 93 7.11 10.19 -6.35
N ASN A 94 7.23 9.53 -5.20
CA ASN A 94 7.87 8.22 -5.08
C ASN A 94 6.96 7.03 -5.42
N MET A 95 5.64 7.23 -5.53
CA MET A 95 4.68 6.14 -5.79
C MET A 95 4.85 5.45 -7.15
N PRO A 96 5.12 6.14 -8.27
CA PRO A 96 5.34 5.47 -9.56
C PRO A 96 6.43 4.39 -9.52
N ARG A 97 7.56 4.67 -8.86
CA ARG A 97 8.66 3.70 -8.71
C ARG A 97 8.22 2.44 -7.95
N LEU A 98 7.33 2.59 -6.98
CA LEU A 98 6.81 1.46 -6.19
C LEU A 98 5.79 0.64 -6.97
N ILE A 99 5.00 1.30 -7.84
CA ILE A 99 4.09 0.63 -8.78
C ILE A 99 4.88 -0.22 -9.76
N ASP A 100 5.95 0.32 -10.35
CA ASP A 100 6.83 -0.41 -11.26
C ASP A 100 7.42 -1.65 -10.58
N PHE A 101 7.97 -1.49 -9.37
CA PHE A 101 8.52 -2.60 -8.58
C PHE A 101 7.49 -3.71 -8.30
N CYS A 102 6.25 -3.35 -7.93
CA CYS A 102 5.20 -4.33 -7.68
C CYS A 102 4.76 -5.03 -8.98
N THR A 103 4.76 -4.30 -10.10
CA THR A 103 4.40 -4.85 -11.41
C THR A 103 5.45 -5.83 -11.91
N ASP A 104 6.73 -5.53 -11.74
CA ASP A 104 7.83 -6.43 -12.10
C ASP A 104 7.80 -7.69 -11.22
N THR A 105 7.58 -7.52 -9.91
CA THR A 105 7.42 -8.65 -8.98
C THR A 105 6.23 -9.53 -9.37
N LEU A 106 5.12 -8.93 -9.82
CA LEU A 106 3.96 -9.68 -10.31
C LEU A 106 4.30 -10.52 -11.54
N LYS A 107 4.99 -9.96 -12.53
CA LYS A 107 5.42 -10.69 -13.73
C LYS A 107 6.33 -11.88 -13.37
N GLU A 108 7.29 -11.67 -12.48
CA GLU A 108 8.17 -12.72 -11.98
C GLU A 108 7.37 -13.84 -11.28
N MET A 109 6.42 -13.48 -10.41
CA MET A 109 5.57 -14.45 -9.73
C MET A 109 4.69 -15.24 -10.72
N LEU A 110 4.06 -14.58 -11.70
CA LEU A 110 3.26 -15.24 -12.72
C LEU A 110 4.11 -16.22 -13.53
N HIS A 111 5.32 -15.83 -13.91
CA HIS A 111 6.27 -16.70 -14.59
C HIS A 111 6.63 -17.96 -13.77
N ILE A 112 6.99 -17.80 -12.49
CA ILE A 112 7.37 -18.91 -11.60
C ILE A 112 6.22 -19.92 -11.46
N TYR A 113 4.98 -19.44 -11.32
CA TYR A 113 3.82 -20.31 -11.17
C TYR A 113 3.21 -20.77 -12.50
N ASN A 114 3.90 -20.55 -13.64
CA ASN A 114 3.42 -20.84 -14.99
C ASN A 114 2.01 -20.29 -15.26
N GLN A 115 1.71 -19.13 -14.70
CA GLN A 115 0.48 -18.40 -15.00
C GLN A 115 0.73 -17.49 -16.19
N SER A 116 -0.24 -17.45 -17.10
CA SER A 116 -0.18 -16.55 -18.26
C SER A 116 -0.03 -15.12 -17.78
N GLU A 117 0.90 -14.36 -18.38
CA GLU A 117 0.83 -12.92 -18.34
C GLU A 117 -0.50 -12.52 -19.02
N THR A 118 -1.42 -11.94 -18.25
CA THR A 118 -2.68 -11.36 -18.77
C THR A 118 -2.44 -10.02 -19.43
#